data_AF-B0TEF2-F1
#
_entry.id   AF-B0TEF2-F1
#
_cell.length_a   1.000
_cell.length_b   1.000
_cell.length_c   1.000
_cell.angle_alpha   90.00
_cell.angle_beta   90.00
_cell.angle_gamma   90.00
#
_symmetry.space_group_name_H-M   'P 1'
#
loop_
_entity.id
_entity.type
_entity.pdbx_description
1 polymer ?
#
loop_
_entity_poly.entity_id
_entity_poly.type
_entity_poly.pdbx_seq_one_letter_code
_entity_poly.pdbx_strand_id
1 'polypeptide(L)'
;MLRYFQKKFKKMKEQKGFSLIELMIVVSIIGILFAVLVPRLGNSVDKAKIAGVKSDMRSFETAVRQYYIEKSELPTADKLAPSSGPKYLDADPTSVYDPWKGKYKYKPVNNNKTILIYSTGINKADDTEDGTTIANDDMGIEIDFSSGSPVVTPKGLD
;
A
#
# COMPACT_ATOMS: atom_id res chain seq x y z
N MET A 1 0.58 83.33 39.36
CA MET A 1 -0.16 82.36 38.52
C MET A 1 0.71 81.11 38.34
N LEU A 2 0.69 80.23 39.35
CA LEU A 2 1.38 78.93 39.32
C LEU A 2 0.50 77.92 38.56
N ARG A 3 1.08 77.23 37.56
CA ARG A 3 0.65 75.94 36.96
C ARG A 3 1.52 75.75 35.70
N TYR A 4 2.00 74.60 35.26
CA TYR A 4 1.95 73.21 35.69
C TYR A 4 2.65 72.48 34.53
N PHE A 5 3.93 72.16 34.63
CA PHE A 5 4.57 71.29 33.64
C PHE A 5 5.24 70.12 34.34
N GLN A 6 4.36 69.27 34.88
CA GLN A 6 4.70 67.97 35.39
C GLN A 6 5.13 67.09 34.21
N LYS A 7 6.44 66.89 34.08
CA LYS A 7 7.07 66.02 33.09
C LYS A 7 6.66 64.57 33.38
N LYS A 8 5.64 64.08 32.68
CA LYS A 8 5.17 62.69 32.77
C LYS A 8 6.21 61.79 32.07
N PHE A 9 7.11 61.18 32.84
CA PHE A 9 7.99 60.13 32.33
C PHE A 9 7.13 58.93 31.91
N LYS A 10 6.94 58.77 30.60
CA LYS A 10 6.30 57.61 29.99
C LYS A 10 7.21 56.40 30.23
N LYS A 11 6.85 55.55 31.20
CA LYS A 11 7.50 54.25 31.42
C LYS A 11 7.37 53.45 30.12
N MET A 12 8.48 53.27 29.40
CA MET A 12 8.57 52.33 28.30
C MET A 12 8.27 50.95 28.88
N LYS A 13 7.23 50.27 28.40
CA LYS A 13 7.01 48.85 28.75
C LYS A 13 8.24 48.10 28.25
N GLU A 14 8.96 47.45 29.16
CA GLU A 14 10.03 46.54 28.81
C GLU A 14 9.46 45.44 27.91
N GLN A 15 9.84 45.44 26.64
CA GLN A 15 9.54 44.34 25.75
C GLN A 15 10.43 43.18 26.21
N LYS A 16 9.82 42.22 26.93
CA LYS A 16 10.47 40.95 27.23
C LYS A 16 10.58 40.18 25.91
N GLY A 17 11.76 40.20 25.30
CA GLY A 17 12.08 39.38 24.14
C GLY A 17 12.30 37.92 24.55
N PHE A 18 12.05 37.02 23.61
CA PHE A 18 12.37 35.60 23.76
C PHE A 18 13.88 35.42 23.90
N SER A 19 14.34 34.59 24.83
CA SER A 19 15.77 34.32 24.96
C SER A 19 16.24 33.36 23.86
N LEU A 20 17.44 33.59 23.33
CA LEU A 20 18.09 32.65 22.40
C LEU A 20 18.18 31.25 23.00
N ILE A 21 18.48 31.14 24.30
CA ILE A 21 18.58 29.84 24.97
C ILE A 21 17.25 29.11 25.07
N GLU A 22 16.13 29.85 25.22
CA GLU A 22 14.78 29.25 25.23
C GLU A 22 14.50 28.61 23.87
N LEU A 23 14.84 29.30 22.78
CA LEU A 23 14.67 28.75 21.44
C LEU A 23 15.59 27.55 21.20
N MET A 24 16.86 27.61 21.65
CA MET A 24 17.83 26.52 21.48
C MET A 24 17.37 25.24 22.18
N ILE A 25 16.87 25.32 23.41
CA ILE A 25 16.38 24.16 24.15
C ILE A 25 15.15 23.57 23.44
N VAL A 26 14.23 24.41 22.97
CA VAL A 26 13.02 23.96 22.27
C VAL A 26 13.35 23.19 21.00
N VAL A 27 14.21 23.74 20.12
CA VAL A 27 14.57 23.04 18.87
C VAL A 27 15.39 21.77 19.14
N SER A 28 16.17 21.74 20.22
CA SER A 28 16.92 20.56 20.63
C SER A 28 15.99 19.42 21.08
N ILE A 29 14.98 19.72 21.91
CA ILE A 29 13.98 18.72 22.34
C ILE A 29 13.18 18.22 21.15
N ILE A 30 12.74 19.13 20.25
CA ILE A 30 12.02 18.76 19.02
C ILE A 30 12.90 17.85 18.14
N GLY A 31 14.18 18.16 17.98
CA GLY A 31 15.13 17.33 17.22
C GLY A 31 15.29 15.91 17.77
N ILE A 32 15.38 15.76 19.10
CA ILE A 32 15.46 14.45 19.77
C ILE A 32 14.19 13.62 19.53
N LEU A 33 13.01 14.25 19.64
CA LEU A 33 11.74 13.58 19.39
C LEU A 33 11.63 13.10 17.93
N PHE A 34 11.98 13.95 16.97
CA PHE A 34 11.96 13.60 15.54
C PHE A 34 12.88 12.43 15.20
N ALA A 35 14.08 12.38 15.80
CA ALA A 35 15.05 11.31 15.55
C ALA A 35 14.50 9.90 15.85
N VAL A 36 13.63 9.77 16.87
CA VAL A 36 13.02 8.48 17.24
C VAL A 36 11.72 8.20 16.48
N LEU A 37 10.95 9.25 16.14
CA LEU A 37 9.64 9.12 15.52
C LEU A 37 9.69 8.73 14.03
N VAL A 38 10.57 9.36 13.24
CA VAL A 38 10.65 9.18 11.79
C VAL A 38 10.86 7.73 11.34
N PRO A 39 11.84 6.96 11.86
CA PRO A 39 12.11 5.61 11.36
C PRO A 39 10.98 4.60 11.64
N ARG A 40 10.13 4.85 12.65
CA ARG A 40 9.04 3.93 13.02
C ARG A 40 7.85 3.97 12.05
N LEU A 41 7.67 5.09 11.34
CA LEU A 41 6.55 5.29 10.44
C LEU A 41 6.68 4.47 9.15
N GLY A 42 7.90 4.33 8.60
CA GLY A 42 8.14 3.59 7.35
C GLY A 42 7.72 2.11 7.43
N ASN A 43 8.24 1.39 8.42
CA ASN A 43 7.97 -0.05 8.59
C ASN A 43 6.48 -0.38 8.77
N SER A 44 5.73 0.51 9.42
CA SER A 44 4.29 0.31 9.65
C SER A 44 3.49 0.50 8.37
N VAL A 45 3.87 1.47 7.54
CA VAL A 45 3.25 1.71 6.23
C VAL A 45 3.48 0.52 5.30
N ASP A 46 4.71 0.00 5.24
CA ASP A 46 5.01 -1.12 4.33
C ASP A 46 4.29 -2.41 4.75
N LYS A 47 4.19 -2.69 6.05
CA LYS A 47 3.34 -3.80 6.55
C LYS A 47 1.87 -3.62 6.18
N ALA A 48 1.34 -2.39 6.26
CA ALA A 48 -0.04 -2.10 5.88
C ALA A 48 -0.27 -2.32 4.38
N LYS A 49 0.70 -1.93 3.53
CA LYS A 49 0.66 -2.22 2.09
C LYS A 49 0.63 -3.73 1.82
N ILE A 50 1.53 -4.48 2.44
CA ILE A 50 1.59 -5.94 2.29
C ILE A 50 0.27 -6.60 2.73
N ALA A 51 -0.29 -6.16 3.85
CA ALA A 51 -1.59 -6.62 4.33
C ALA A 51 -2.73 -6.31 3.33
N GLY A 52 -2.68 -5.15 2.67
CA GLY A 52 -3.60 -4.78 1.59
C GLY A 52 -3.52 -5.76 0.42
N VAL A 53 -2.31 -6.00 -0.11
CA VAL A 53 -2.10 -6.98 -1.19
C VAL A 53 -2.61 -8.36 -0.79
N LYS A 54 -2.33 -8.81 0.44
CA LYS A 54 -2.81 -10.09 0.96
C LYS A 54 -4.34 -10.19 0.99
N SER A 55 -5.02 -9.09 1.31
CA SER A 55 -6.48 -9.01 1.26
C SER A 55 -7.02 -9.07 -0.17
N ASP A 56 -6.37 -8.36 -1.09
CA ASP A 56 -6.73 -8.39 -2.51
C ASP A 56 -6.54 -9.79 -3.08
N MET A 57 -5.42 -10.46 -2.79
CA MET A 57 -5.15 -11.83 -3.22
C MET A 57 -6.22 -12.82 -2.75
N ARG A 58 -6.68 -12.72 -1.49
CA ARG A 58 -7.78 -13.57 -0.99
C ARG A 58 -9.09 -13.34 -1.74
N SER A 59 -9.35 -12.09 -2.11
CA SER A 59 -10.54 -11.71 -2.87
C SER A 59 -10.46 -12.28 -4.29
N PHE A 60 -9.31 -12.16 -4.93
CA PHE A 60 -9.05 -12.74 -6.25
C PHE A 60 -9.12 -14.27 -6.23
N GLU A 61 -8.52 -14.92 -5.23
CA GLU A 61 -8.61 -16.36 -5.04
C GLU A 61 -10.06 -16.83 -4.98
N THR A 62 -10.87 -16.17 -4.15
CA THR A 62 -12.29 -16.50 -3.96
C THR A 62 -13.05 -16.36 -5.28
N ALA A 63 -12.83 -15.25 -6.00
CA ALA A 63 -13.47 -14.98 -7.29
C ALA A 63 -13.12 -16.03 -8.35
N VAL A 64 -11.83 -16.39 -8.46
CA VAL A 64 -11.36 -17.42 -9.41
C VAL A 64 -11.95 -18.78 -9.07
N ARG A 65 -11.93 -19.18 -7.79
CA ARG A 65 -12.51 -20.46 -7.34
C ARG A 65 -14.00 -20.52 -7.65
N GLN A 66 -14.75 -19.44 -7.37
CA GLN A 66 -16.18 -19.40 -7.64
C GLN A 66 -16.48 -19.51 -9.14
N TYR A 67 -15.76 -18.75 -9.98
CA TYR A 67 -15.90 -18.85 -11.43
C TYR A 67 -15.65 -20.28 -11.92
N TYR A 68 -14.58 -20.92 -11.43
CA TYR A 68 -14.23 -22.28 -11.81
C TYR A 68 -15.31 -23.28 -11.41
N ILE A 69 -15.91 -23.14 -10.22
CA ILE A 69 -17.01 -24.00 -9.77
C ILE A 69 -18.23 -23.86 -10.69
N GLU A 70 -18.57 -22.65 -11.10
CA GLU A 70 -19.77 -22.38 -11.90
C GLU A 70 -19.60 -22.73 -13.40
N LYS A 71 -18.41 -22.52 -13.95
CA LYS A 71 -18.14 -22.63 -15.39
C LYS A 71 -17.27 -23.82 -15.78
N SER A 72 -16.63 -24.47 -14.81
CA SER A 72 -15.65 -25.55 -15.03
C SER A 72 -14.50 -25.15 -15.98
N GLU A 73 -14.24 -23.85 -16.10
CA GLU A 73 -13.21 -23.24 -16.96
C GLU A 73 -12.41 -22.25 -16.11
N LEU A 74 -11.12 -22.09 -16.40
CA LEU A 74 -10.33 -21.02 -15.79
C LEU A 74 -10.75 -19.65 -16.34
N PRO A 75 -11.02 -18.67 -15.46
CA PRO A 75 -11.34 -17.33 -15.91
C PRO A 75 -10.10 -16.66 -16.52
N THR A 76 -10.34 -15.80 -17.49
CA THR A 76 -9.43 -14.68 -17.80
C THR A 76 -9.78 -13.50 -16.90
N ALA A 77 -8.90 -12.50 -16.79
CA ALA A 77 -9.10 -11.39 -15.86
C ALA A 77 -10.42 -10.62 -16.11
N ASP A 78 -10.80 -10.45 -17.37
CA ASP A 78 -12.04 -9.81 -17.82
C ASP A 78 -13.30 -10.61 -17.44
N LYS A 79 -13.20 -11.94 -17.38
CA LYS A 79 -14.31 -12.84 -17.00
C LYS A 79 -14.66 -12.77 -15.51
N LEU A 80 -13.77 -12.24 -14.66
CA LEU A 80 -14.02 -12.07 -13.23
C LEU A 80 -14.86 -10.83 -12.92
N ALA A 81 -14.75 -9.79 -13.76
CA ALA A 81 -15.49 -8.54 -13.63
C ALA A 81 -16.15 -8.14 -14.97
N PRO A 82 -17.05 -8.98 -15.52
CA PRO A 82 -17.64 -8.72 -16.82
C PRO A 82 -18.60 -7.53 -16.77
N SER A 83 -18.74 -6.81 -17.90
CA SER A 83 -19.67 -5.68 -18.03
C SER A 83 -21.15 -6.09 -17.98
N SER A 84 -21.45 -7.38 -18.19
CA SER A 84 -22.80 -7.94 -18.10
C SER A 84 -22.75 -9.39 -17.59
N GLY A 85 -23.77 -9.80 -16.84
CA GLY A 85 -23.87 -11.15 -16.25
C GLY A 85 -23.39 -11.23 -14.80
N PRO A 86 -23.14 -12.46 -14.27
CA PRO A 86 -22.71 -12.66 -12.89
C PRO A 86 -21.29 -12.12 -12.70
N LYS A 87 -21.12 -11.30 -11.66
CA LYS A 87 -19.87 -10.65 -11.30
C LYS A 87 -19.24 -11.37 -10.11
N TYR A 88 -17.96 -11.71 -10.22
CA TYR A 88 -17.21 -12.41 -9.17
C TYR A 88 -16.27 -11.47 -8.43
N LEU A 89 -15.90 -10.35 -9.06
CA LEU A 89 -15.02 -9.32 -8.52
C LEU A 89 -15.49 -7.93 -8.96
N ASP A 90 -15.30 -6.92 -8.11
CA ASP A 90 -15.85 -5.60 -8.38
C ASP A 90 -15.18 -4.83 -9.52
N ALA A 91 -13.93 -5.15 -9.82
CA ALA A 91 -13.17 -4.59 -10.93
C ALA A 91 -12.25 -5.69 -11.46
N ASP A 92 -11.85 -5.59 -12.74
CA ASP A 92 -10.88 -6.51 -13.31
C ASP A 92 -9.57 -6.44 -12.49
N PRO A 93 -8.98 -7.57 -12.05
CA PRO A 93 -7.75 -7.55 -11.26
C PRO A 93 -6.64 -6.70 -11.89
N THR A 94 -6.51 -6.74 -13.21
CA THR A 94 -5.49 -5.99 -13.97
C THR A 94 -5.77 -4.49 -14.08
N SER A 95 -6.96 -4.06 -13.68
CA SER A 95 -7.36 -2.64 -13.61
C SER A 95 -7.17 -2.04 -12.22
N VAL A 96 -7.05 -2.88 -11.19
CA VAL A 96 -6.87 -2.46 -9.80
C VAL A 96 -5.40 -2.08 -9.56
N TYR A 97 -5.19 -0.98 -8.83
CA TYR A 97 -3.86 -0.56 -8.42
C TYR A 97 -3.45 -1.22 -7.10
N ASP A 98 -2.22 -1.71 -7.06
CA ASP A 98 -1.58 -2.14 -5.83
C ASP A 98 -1.18 -0.93 -4.95
N PRO A 99 -0.73 -1.14 -3.70
CA PRO A 99 -0.36 -0.05 -2.80
C PRO A 99 0.85 0.79 -3.24
N TRP A 100 1.64 0.31 -4.21
CA TRP A 100 2.74 1.04 -4.84
C TRP A 100 2.32 1.74 -6.14
N LYS A 101 1.03 1.69 -6.49
CA LYS A 101 0.43 2.23 -7.72
C LYS A 101 0.86 1.47 -8.99
N GLY A 102 1.39 0.27 -8.85
CA GLY A 102 1.47 -0.73 -9.91
C GLY A 102 0.08 -1.32 -10.17
N LYS A 103 -0.07 -2.07 -11.26
CA LYS A 103 -1.28 -2.85 -11.54
C LYS A 103 -0.99 -4.31 -11.30
N TYR A 104 -1.96 -5.05 -10.77
CA TYR A 104 -1.81 -6.50 -10.64
C TYR A 104 -1.64 -7.17 -12.00
N LYS A 105 -0.81 -8.20 -12.02
CA LYS A 105 -0.59 -9.08 -13.17
C LYS A 105 -1.46 -10.30 -13.01
N TYR A 106 -2.03 -10.75 -14.13
CA TYR A 106 -2.85 -11.93 -14.22
C TYR A 106 -2.37 -12.76 -15.40
N LYS A 107 -1.86 -13.96 -15.15
CA LYS A 107 -1.31 -14.83 -16.20
C LYS A 107 -1.79 -16.28 -16.03
N PRO A 108 -2.51 -16.85 -17.01
CA PRO A 108 -2.70 -18.29 -17.07
C PRO A 108 -1.39 -18.96 -17.51
N VAL A 109 -0.99 -20.03 -16.83
CA VAL A 109 0.24 -20.80 -17.10
C VAL A 109 -0.05 -22.30 -17.09
N ASN A 110 0.95 -23.12 -17.41
CA ASN A 110 0.85 -24.59 -17.42
C ASN A 110 -0.33 -25.11 -18.27
N ASN A 111 -0.46 -24.63 -19.52
CA ASN A 111 -1.55 -24.97 -20.43
C ASN A 111 -2.95 -24.67 -19.84
N ASN A 112 -3.10 -23.48 -19.23
CA ASN A 112 -4.33 -23.05 -18.56
C ASN A 112 -4.79 -24.04 -17.47
N LYS A 113 -3.84 -24.52 -16.66
CA LYS A 113 -4.15 -25.28 -15.44
C LYS A 113 -3.83 -24.49 -14.17
N THR A 114 -3.03 -23.45 -14.30
CA THR A 114 -2.59 -22.64 -13.16
C THR A 114 -2.78 -21.17 -13.49
N ILE A 115 -3.23 -20.37 -12.51
CA ILE A 115 -3.34 -18.91 -12.64
C ILE A 115 -2.34 -18.28 -11.69
N LEU A 116 -1.54 -17.34 -12.20
CA LEU A 116 -0.68 -16.47 -11.42
C LEU A 116 -1.35 -15.10 -11.28
N ILE A 117 -1.48 -14.64 -10.05
CA ILE A 117 -1.94 -13.28 -9.73
C ILE A 117 -0.93 -12.65 -8.78
N TYR A 118 -0.31 -11.55 -9.18
CA TYR A 118 0.78 -10.95 -8.40
C TYR A 118 0.89 -9.43 -8.59
N SER A 119 1.48 -8.77 -7.60
CA SER A 119 1.94 -7.38 -7.65
C SER A 119 3.46 -7.36 -7.71
N THR A 120 3.99 -6.44 -8.51
CA THR A 120 5.44 -6.21 -8.67
C THR A 120 6.02 -5.25 -7.62
N GLY A 121 5.21 -4.91 -6.61
CA GLY A 121 5.60 -4.09 -5.47
C GLY A 121 6.27 -2.77 -5.86
N ILE A 122 7.41 -2.49 -5.22
CA ILE A 122 8.18 -1.27 -5.45
C ILE A 122 8.86 -1.24 -6.83
N ASN A 123 9.18 -2.42 -7.39
CA ASN A 123 9.94 -2.54 -8.62
C ASN A 123 9.10 -2.16 -9.84
N LYS A 124 7.77 -2.38 -9.80
CA LYS A 124 6.77 -2.03 -10.83
C LYS A 124 7.02 -2.63 -12.22
N ALA A 125 8.18 -3.22 -12.46
CA ALA A 125 8.53 -3.97 -13.64
C ALA A 125 8.08 -5.42 -13.47
N ASP A 126 7.63 -6.02 -14.55
CA ASP A 126 7.39 -7.45 -14.62
C ASP A 126 8.70 -8.11 -15.06
N ASP A 127 9.44 -8.62 -14.09
CA ASP A 127 10.78 -9.19 -14.23
C ASP A 127 10.76 -10.72 -14.29
N THR A 128 9.57 -11.31 -14.45
CA THR A 128 9.44 -12.75 -14.64
C THR A 128 10.19 -13.20 -15.90
N GLU A 129 11.28 -13.96 -15.73
CA GLU A 129 12.15 -14.44 -16.81
C GLU A 129 11.39 -15.22 -17.88
N ASP A 130 10.48 -16.11 -17.46
CA ASP A 130 9.77 -17.04 -18.33
C ASP A 130 8.27 -16.73 -18.47
N GLY A 131 7.76 -15.75 -17.72
CA GLY A 131 6.32 -15.46 -17.60
C GLY A 131 5.47 -16.59 -16.97
N THR A 132 6.11 -17.67 -16.49
CA THR A 132 5.46 -18.88 -15.94
C THR A 132 5.51 -18.98 -14.41
N THR A 133 6.21 -18.05 -13.75
CA THR A 133 6.39 -18.01 -12.31
C THR A 133 6.14 -16.60 -11.78
N ILE A 134 6.11 -16.44 -10.46
CA ILE A 134 6.12 -15.13 -9.79
C ILE A 134 7.56 -14.90 -9.35
N ALA A 135 8.11 -13.72 -9.58
CA ALA A 135 9.47 -13.39 -9.17
C ALA A 135 9.63 -13.45 -7.64
N ASN A 136 10.86 -13.60 -7.15
CA ASN A 136 11.11 -13.83 -5.73
C ASN A 136 10.81 -12.62 -4.84
N ASP A 137 10.87 -11.42 -5.42
CA ASP A 137 10.58 -10.12 -4.80
C ASP A 137 9.16 -9.63 -5.07
N ASP A 138 8.40 -10.34 -5.90
CA ASP A 138 7.00 -10.11 -6.17
C ASP A 138 6.08 -10.77 -5.13
N MET A 139 4.88 -10.23 -5.00
CA MET A 139 3.91 -10.67 -4.01
C MET A 139 2.62 -11.14 -4.69
N GLY A 140 2.22 -12.39 -4.47
CA GLY A 140 1.06 -12.93 -5.15
C GLY A 140 0.67 -14.33 -4.75
N ILE A 141 -0.22 -14.91 -5.55
CA ILE A 141 -0.71 -16.27 -5.39
C ILE A 141 -0.65 -17.02 -6.71
N GLU A 142 -0.34 -18.29 -6.60
CA GLU A 142 -0.42 -19.28 -7.67
C GLU A 142 -1.57 -20.23 -7.35
N ILE A 143 -2.55 -20.31 -8.23
CA ILE A 143 -3.76 -21.14 -8.07
C ILE A 143 -3.69 -22.27 -9.08
N ASP A 144 -3.38 -23.48 -8.64
CA ASP A 144 -3.26 -24.67 -9.47
C ASP A 144 -4.53 -25.54 -9.42
N PHE A 145 -5.07 -25.84 -10.59
CA PHE A 145 -6.26 -26.66 -10.81
C PHE A 145 -5.92 -28.05 -11.38
N SER A 146 -4.63 -28.39 -11.50
CA SER A 146 -4.17 -29.65 -12.09
C SER A 146 -4.64 -30.91 -11.34
N SER A 147 -4.86 -30.82 -10.03
CA SER A 147 -5.18 -31.94 -9.13
C SER A 147 -6.68 -32.14 -8.88
N GLY A 148 -7.54 -31.42 -9.61
CA GLY A 148 -9.01 -31.49 -9.47
C GLY A 148 -9.59 -30.69 -8.30
N SER A 149 -8.77 -30.30 -7.32
CA SER A 149 -9.10 -29.27 -6.32
C SER A 149 -8.12 -28.10 -6.46
N PRO A 150 -8.59 -26.83 -6.40
CA PRO A 150 -7.70 -25.68 -6.48
C PRO A 150 -6.76 -25.63 -5.28
N VAL A 151 -5.46 -25.76 -5.55
CA VAL A 151 -4.36 -25.60 -4.59
C VAL A 151 -3.81 -24.19 -4.75
N VAL A 152 -3.70 -23.45 -3.63
CA VAL A 152 -3.20 -22.07 -3.66
C VAL A 152 -1.89 -21.97 -2.91
N THR A 153 -0.88 -21.45 -3.61
CA THR A 153 0.46 -21.25 -3.09
C THR A 153 0.75 -19.75 -3.04
N PRO A 154 0.82 -19.14 -1.84
CA PRO A 154 1.25 -17.75 -1.71
C PRO A 154 2.75 -17.62 -1.97
N LYS A 155 3.16 -16.50 -2.59
CA LYS A 155 4.56 -16.09 -2.80
C LYS A 155 4.74 -14.64 -2.34
N GLY A 156 5.79 -14.35 -1.57
CA GLY A 156 6.08 -13.00 -1.07
C GLY A 156 4.98 -12.39 -0.18
N LEU A 157 4.18 -13.20 0.52
CA LEU A 157 3.02 -12.76 1.34
C LEU A 157 3.18 -13.08 2.85
N ASP A 158 4.41 -13.38 3.25
CA ASP A 158 4.85 -13.72 4.60
C ASP A 158 5.07 -12.51 5.53
#